data_AF-A0A3D1SUX8-F1
#
_entry.id   AF-A0A3D1SUX8-F1
#
_cell.length_a   1.000
_cell.length_b   1.000
_cell.length_c   1.000
_cell.angle_alpha   90.00
_cell.angle_beta   90.00
_cell.angle_gamma   90.00
#
_symmetry.space_group_name_H-M   'P 1'
#
loop_
_entity.id
_entity.type
_entity.pdbx_description
1 polymer ?
#
loop_
_entity_poly.entity_id
_entity_poly.type
_entity_poly.pdbx_seq_one_letter_code
_entity_poly.pdbx_strand_id
1 'polypeptide(L)'
;MSIHSCVVAPHLKDELSTTDTGKYGLMFAGLQGLETDETYLLTLGREGSLMDVDTHHEGEGALDNPRIPAGFPIFGQFIAHDITADRSLLLHHARLEELRNFRSPRLDLECLYAAGPSGDPHLYDLNDLDTFLLGINEVGELNDLPRNRQGRALVGDPRNDVHLIISQLHLAFLKFHNRVVDLLREQGTPAGNVFNEARRLVRWHYQWIVAHEFLPLSVGDALMNDLLENGPRFYRFVEEPFIPAEFADAAYRFGHSQIRNRYTLNAKGATGNVFPDCAGTCPVPHERVIDWRYFFTLDSHHTPQASKKIDTALAHALLHLPTSVVGDTTTPEQHSLAYRDLERGLALNLPAGETIARYMGVEPLRANDVGLNKLGYQGETPLFYYILKEAEVRNSGHFLGSVGGRIVAEVLLGLLDGDPTSYRNADNAWTPTLPGERAGDFTLADLLRFASVA
;
A
#
# COMPACT_ATOMS: atom_id res chain seq x y z
N MET A 1 18.86 11.87 -13.70
CA MET A 1 17.90 11.23 -12.78
C MET A 1 16.58 11.95 -12.91
N SER A 2 15.51 11.23 -13.23
CA SER A 2 14.16 11.80 -13.28
C SER A 2 13.63 11.95 -11.85
N ILE A 3 13.07 13.10 -11.50
CA ILE A 3 12.47 13.37 -10.19
C ILE A 3 11.05 12.78 -10.21
N HIS A 4 10.64 12.09 -9.14
CA HIS A 4 9.31 11.51 -9.03
C HIS A 4 8.21 12.58 -9.19
N SER A 5 7.15 12.30 -9.94
CA SER A 5 6.15 13.32 -10.30
C SER A 5 5.43 13.96 -9.11
N CYS A 6 5.23 13.25 -8.00
CA CYS A 6 4.65 13.82 -6.76
C CYS A 6 5.58 14.82 -6.04
N VAL A 7 6.85 14.88 -6.46
CA VAL A 7 7.90 15.76 -5.99
C VAL A 7 8.21 16.88 -7.00
N VAL A 8 7.82 16.70 -8.26
CA VAL A 8 8.04 17.69 -9.32
C VAL A 8 7.22 18.94 -9.00
N ALA A 9 7.92 20.03 -8.72
CA ALA A 9 7.38 21.37 -8.49
C ALA A 9 6.37 21.46 -7.33
N PRO A 10 6.85 21.45 -6.06
CA PRO A 10 6.02 21.64 -4.88
C PRO A 10 5.10 22.89 -4.96
N HIS A 11 5.55 23.93 -5.66
CA HIS A 11 4.83 25.19 -5.89
C HIS A 11 3.65 25.08 -6.87
N LEU A 12 3.53 24.01 -7.64
CA LEU A 12 2.41 23.77 -8.58
C LEU A 12 1.36 22.81 -7.99
N LYS A 13 1.54 22.33 -6.75
CA LYS A 13 0.61 21.40 -6.10
C LYS A 13 -0.78 22.01 -5.88
N ASP A 14 -0.85 23.33 -5.69
CA ASP A 14 -2.10 24.08 -5.50
C ASP A 14 -2.84 24.35 -6.84
N GLU A 15 -2.19 24.14 -7.99
CA GLU A 15 -2.77 24.45 -9.31
C GLU A 15 -3.64 23.32 -9.90
N LEU A 16 -3.63 22.12 -9.30
CA LEU A 16 -4.31 20.93 -9.82
C LEU A 16 -5.71 20.73 -9.21
N SER A 17 -6.69 21.38 -9.84
CA SER A 17 -8.12 21.02 -9.94
C SER A 17 -9.05 21.23 -8.73
N THR A 18 -10.22 21.77 -9.06
CA THR A 18 -11.35 22.26 -8.25
C THR A 18 -12.44 21.19 -8.03
N THR A 19 -12.08 19.91 -7.97
CA THR A 19 -13.03 18.80 -7.82
C THR A 19 -12.95 18.23 -6.40
N ASP A 20 -14.06 18.37 -5.68
CA ASP A 20 -14.24 18.06 -4.25
C ASP A 20 -14.38 16.55 -4.00
N THR A 21 -13.40 15.75 -4.42
CA THR A 21 -13.48 14.28 -4.32
C THR A 21 -12.58 13.78 -3.20
N GLY A 22 -13.13 13.06 -2.22
CA GLY A 22 -12.44 12.31 -1.16
C GLY A 22 -12.09 13.11 0.10
N LYS A 23 -12.67 12.73 1.26
CA LYS A 23 -12.41 13.38 2.56
C LYS A 23 -11.43 12.57 3.40
N TYR A 24 -10.42 13.25 3.93
CA TYR A 24 -9.76 12.79 5.15
C TYR A 24 -10.69 13.05 6.34
N GLY A 25 -10.64 12.17 7.33
CA GLY A 25 -11.43 12.29 8.55
C GLY A 25 -10.71 11.71 9.75
N LEU A 26 -11.41 11.65 10.88
CA LEU A 26 -10.90 11.03 12.11
C LEU A 26 -11.76 9.81 12.44
N MET A 27 -11.13 8.66 12.66
CA MET A 27 -11.81 7.45 13.11
C MET A 27 -12.19 7.55 14.59
N PHE A 28 -11.38 8.25 15.40
CA PHE A 28 -11.61 8.44 16.83
C PHE A 28 -11.82 9.91 17.19
N ALA A 29 -12.78 10.55 16.51
CA ALA A 29 -13.13 11.94 16.75
C ALA A 29 -13.43 12.20 18.25
N GLY A 30 -12.74 13.20 18.82
CA GLY A 30 -12.89 13.58 20.22
C GLY A 30 -11.84 12.98 21.17
N LEU A 31 -10.99 12.07 20.71
CA LEU A 31 -9.78 11.71 21.46
C LEU A 31 -8.76 12.85 21.38
N GLN A 32 -8.08 13.09 22.50
CA GLN A 32 -7.00 14.05 22.57
C GLN A 32 -5.78 13.52 21.81
N GLY A 33 -5.14 14.40 21.04
CA GLY A 33 -3.85 14.10 20.40
C GLY A 33 -2.75 13.84 21.43
N LEU A 34 -1.67 13.23 20.99
CA LEU A 34 -0.52 12.92 21.85
C LEU A 34 0.13 14.21 22.40
N GLU A 35 0.19 14.34 23.72
CA GLU A 35 1.01 15.36 24.40
C GLU A 35 2.43 14.83 24.63
N THR A 36 3.43 15.49 24.04
CA THR A 36 4.80 14.98 24.03
C THR A 36 5.84 16.06 23.68
N ASP A 37 7.11 15.79 23.99
CA ASP A 37 8.25 16.48 23.39
C ASP A 37 8.45 15.99 21.95
N GLU A 38 8.03 16.79 20.97
CA GLU A 38 8.15 16.50 19.54
C GLU A 38 9.62 16.30 19.12
N THR A 39 10.54 17.11 19.64
CA THR A 39 11.95 17.05 19.27
C THR A 39 12.54 15.71 19.65
N TYR A 40 12.21 15.23 20.85
CA TYR A 40 12.65 13.93 21.33
C TYR A 40 12.08 12.79 20.48
N LEU A 41 10.77 12.78 20.19
CA LEU A 41 10.16 11.70 19.41
C LEU A 41 10.70 11.60 18.00
N LEU A 42 10.93 12.74 17.35
CA LEU A 42 11.49 12.77 16.01
C LEU A 42 12.92 12.22 15.96
N THR A 43 13.63 12.13 17.09
CA THR A 43 14.91 11.43 17.14
C THR A 43 14.80 9.91 16.93
N LEU A 44 13.63 9.32 17.20
CA LEU A 44 13.38 7.88 17.06
C LEU A 44 13.38 7.41 15.60
N GLY A 45 13.13 8.32 14.66
CA GLY A 45 13.06 8.02 13.24
C GLY A 45 14.32 8.41 12.46
N ARG A 46 15.41 8.85 13.11
CA ARG A 46 16.63 9.27 12.41
C ARG A 46 17.43 8.07 11.91
N GLU A 47 18.29 8.30 10.92
CA GLU A 47 19.30 7.31 10.52
C GLU A 47 20.16 6.93 11.73
N GLY A 48 20.45 5.63 11.89
CA GLY A 48 21.20 5.10 13.04
C GLY A 48 20.47 5.18 14.40
N SER A 49 19.16 5.41 14.39
CA SER A 49 18.32 5.39 15.60
C SER A 49 17.67 4.02 15.83
N LEU A 50 16.81 3.91 16.85
CA LEU A 50 16.11 2.67 17.20
C LEU A 50 15.31 2.06 16.03
N MET A 51 14.80 2.91 15.12
CA MET A 51 14.03 2.45 13.96
C MET A 51 14.89 2.11 12.73
N ASP A 52 16.22 2.16 12.84
CA ASP A 52 17.14 1.70 11.81
C ASP A 52 17.55 0.24 12.07
N VAL A 53 17.26 -0.66 11.13
CA VAL A 53 17.60 -2.09 11.25
C VAL A 53 19.10 -2.33 11.50
N ASP A 54 19.98 -1.45 11.00
CA ASP A 54 21.43 -1.61 11.17
C ASP A 54 21.90 -1.42 12.63
N THR A 55 21.03 -0.87 13.49
CA THR A 55 21.29 -0.80 14.95
C THR A 55 20.95 -2.09 15.68
N HIS A 56 20.31 -3.05 15.01
CA HIS A 56 19.93 -4.33 15.57
C HIS A 56 20.98 -5.39 15.21
N HIS A 57 21.40 -6.18 16.19
CA HIS A 57 22.45 -7.21 16.01
C HIS A 57 21.90 -8.59 15.59
N GLU A 58 20.67 -8.65 15.08
CA GLU A 58 20.04 -9.89 14.63
C GLU A 58 20.42 -10.22 13.18
N GLY A 59 20.66 -11.50 12.87
CA GLY A 59 20.97 -11.91 11.49
C GLY A 59 19.77 -11.73 10.55
N GLU A 60 20.01 -11.46 9.26
CA GLU A 60 18.95 -11.09 8.29
C GLU A 60 17.70 -12.00 8.30
N GLY A 61 17.87 -13.31 8.51
CA GLY A 61 16.76 -14.27 8.53
C GLY A 61 15.94 -14.28 9.83
N ALA A 62 16.45 -13.74 10.94
CA ALA A 62 15.72 -13.66 12.21
C ALA A 62 14.54 -12.67 12.14
N LEU A 63 14.66 -11.68 11.24
CA LEU A 63 13.67 -10.63 10.99
C LEU A 63 12.66 -11.01 9.89
N ASP A 64 12.79 -12.19 9.27
CA ASP A 64 11.86 -12.64 8.25
C ASP A 64 10.52 -13.06 8.86
N ASN A 65 9.42 -12.66 8.23
CA ASN A 65 8.06 -13.03 8.60
C ASN A 65 7.66 -14.32 7.86
N PRO A 66 7.55 -15.47 8.55
CA PRO A 66 7.23 -16.74 7.89
C PRO A 66 5.79 -16.79 7.33
N ARG A 67 4.91 -15.88 7.74
CA ARG A 67 3.50 -15.85 7.33
C ARG A 67 3.28 -15.13 6.01
N ILE A 68 4.06 -14.08 5.73
CA ILE A 68 3.73 -13.10 4.69
C ILE A 68 4.83 -13.09 3.63
N PRO A 69 4.57 -13.55 2.39
CA PRO A 69 5.49 -13.40 1.26
C PRO A 69 5.82 -11.92 0.95
N ALA A 70 7.02 -11.68 0.41
CA ALA A 70 7.57 -10.35 0.20
C ALA A 70 6.81 -9.49 -0.83
N GLY A 71 5.93 -10.10 -1.63
CA GLY A 71 5.04 -9.38 -2.54
C GLY A 71 3.87 -8.68 -1.87
N PHE A 72 3.41 -9.14 -0.69
CA PHE A 72 2.25 -8.54 -0.02
C PHE A 72 2.47 -7.12 0.51
N PRO A 73 3.65 -6.73 1.03
CA PRO A 73 3.93 -5.32 1.32
C PRO A 73 3.82 -4.42 0.07
N ILE A 74 4.24 -4.92 -1.10
CA ILE A 74 4.11 -4.19 -2.38
C ILE A 74 2.65 -4.11 -2.82
N PHE A 75 1.87 -5.18 -2.60
CA PHE A 75 0.43 -5.15 -2.83
C PHE A 75 -0.29 -4.20 -1.87
N GLY A 76 0.12 -4.14 -0.60
CA GLY A 76 -0.35 -3.17 0.39
C GLY A 76 -0.10 -1.72 -0.06
N GLN A 77 1.06 -1.46 -0.65
CA GLN A 77 1.38 -0.18 -1.28
C GLN A 77 0.49 0.12 -2.50
N PHE A 78 0.22 -0.87 -3.35
CA PHE A 78 -0.72 -0.72 -4.47
C PHE A 78 -2.13 -0.33 -3.98
N ILE A 79 -2.62 -0.99 -2.93
CA ILE A 79 -3.88 -0.63 -2.26
C ILE A 79 -3.85 0.80 -1.74
N ALA A 80 -2.73 1.22 -1.11
CA ALA A 80 -2.59 2.60 -0.63
C ALA A 80 -2.69 3.62 -1.79
N HIS A 81 -2.09 3.31 -2.95
CA HIS A 81 -2.16 4.17 -4.13
C HIS A 81 -3.57 4.24 -4.74
N ASP A 82 -4.38 3.20 -4.54
CA ASP A 82 -5.76 3.16 -4.99
C ASP A 82 -6.66 4.06 -4.13
N ILE A 83 -6.60 3.92 -2.81
CA ILE A 83 -7.55 4.54 -1.88
C ILE A 83 -7.11 5.92 -1.37
N THR A 84 -5.83 6.27 -1.52
CA THR A 84 -5.28 7.55 -1.07
C THR A 84 -4.55 8.27 -2.20
N ALA A 85 -4.66 9.58 -2.28
CA ALA A 85 -3.70 10.45 -2.96
C ALA A 85 -3.55 11.73 -2.15
N ASP A 86 -2.83 11.65 -1.04
CA ASP A 86 -2.38 12.86 -0.36
C ASP A 86 -1.26 13.51 -1.17
N ARG A 87 -1.55 14.69 -1.73
CA ARG A 87 -0.55 15.53 -2.42
C ARG A 87 -0.04 16.66 -1.53
N SER A 88 -0.55 16.78 -0.31
CA SER A 88 -0.26 17.89 0.61
C SER A 88 1.22 17.96 0.96
N LEU A 89 1.74 19.18 1.11
CA LEU A 89 3.10 19.39 1.58
C LEU A 89 3.28 18.83 2.99
N LEU A 90 4.50 18.41 3.34
CA LEU A 90 4.86 18.24 4.74
C LEU A 90 4.96 19.64 5.35
N LEU A 91 3.90 20.07 6.00
CA LEU A 91 3.86 21.32 6.75
C LEU A 91 3.97 20.99 8.24
N HIS A 92 4.80 21.74 8.95
CA HIS A 92 4.84 21.71 10.42
C HIS A 92 3.49 22.26 10.90
N HIS A 93 2.62 21.40 11.43
CA HIS A 93 1.20 21.65 11.76
C HIS A 93 0.24 21.68 10.56
N ALA A 94 0.12 20.56 9.84
CA ALA A 94 -0.93 20.38 8.84
C ALA A 94 -2.31 20.31 9.52
N ARG A 95 -3.26 21.13 9.08
CA ARG A 95 -4.65 21.02 9.55
C ARG A 95 -5.35 19.90 8.79
N LEU A 96 -6.09 19.04 9.48
CA LEU A 96 -6.87 17.99 8.84
C LEU A 96 -7.85 18.58 7.80
N GLU A 97 -8.37 19.78 8.06
CA GLU A 97 -9.27 20.46 7.11
C GLU A 97 -8.58 20.90 5.81
N GLU A 98 -7.25 21.01 5.81
CA GLU A 98 -6.42 21.34 4.64
C GLU A 98 -6.02 20.08 3.84
N LEU A 99 -6.09 18.90 4.46
CA LEU A 99 -5.88 17.65 3.73
C LEU A 99 -7.04 17.39 2.77
N ARG A 100 -6.68 17.03 1.54
CA ARG A 100 -7.60 16.58 0.50
C ARG A 100 -7.11 15.25 -0.02
N ASN A 101 -7.98 14.23 0.03
CA ASN A 101 -7.66 12.96 -0.59
C ASN A 101 -8.08 13.04 -2.05
N PHE A 102 -7.17 13.26 -2.99
CA PHE A 102 -7.52 13.39 -4.41
C PHE A 102 -7.93 12.07 -5.09
N ARG A 103 -8.26 11.04 -4.31
CA ARG A 103 -8.83 9.76 -4.74
C ARG A 103 -10.19 9.56 -4.13
N SER A 104 -11.04 8.82 -4.83
CA SER A 104 -12.21 8.26 -4.19
C SER A 104 -11.75 7.31 -3.05
N PRO A 105 -12.35 7.37 -1.85
CA PRO A 105 -12.04 6.44 -0.77
C PRO A 105 -12.70 5.08 -1.05
N ARG A 106 -12.33 4.43 -2.15
CA ARG A 106 -12.88 3.16 -2.62
C ARG A 106 -11.78 2.30 -3.23
N LEU A 107 -11.97 0.99 -3.16
CA LEU A 107 -11.12 -0.01 -3.79
C LEU A 107 -11.60 -0.27 -5.23
N ASP A 108 -11.57 0.76 -6.07
CA ASP A 108 -12.17 0.75 -7.41
C ASP A 108 -11.16 0.78 -8.57
N LEU A 109 -9.87 0.67 -8.24
CA LEU A 109 -8.76 0.67 -9.21
C LEU A 109 -8.68 1.99 -9.99
N GLU A 110 -9.04 3.12 -9.38
CA GLU A 110 -8.86 4.46 -9.97
C GLU A 110 -7.39 4.71 -10.34
N CYS A 111 -6.46 4.13 -9.58
CA CYS A 111 -5.03 4.19 -9.87
C CYS A 111 -4.63 3.48 -11.18
N LEU A 112 -5.46 2.56 -11.68
CA LEU A 112 -5.29 1.82 -12.93
C LEU A 112 -6.10 2.46 -14.07
N TYR A 113 -7.40 2.66 -13.86
CA TYR A 113 -8.35 3.06 -14.90
C TYR A 113 -8.37 4.57 -15.18
N ALA A 114 -7.92 5.40 -14.23
CA ALA A 114 -8.05 6.85 -14.29
C ALA A 114 -9.49 7.27 -14.69
N ALA A 115 -9.67 8.22 -15.61
CA ALA A 115 -10.98 8.60 -16.13
C ALA A 115 -11.51 7.70 -17.27
N GLY A 116 -10.93 6.52 -17.48
CA GLY A 116 -11.34 5.56 -18.51
C GLY A 116 -10.92 5.92 -19.95
N PRO A 117 -11.24 5.10 -20.96
CA PRO A 117 -10.81 5.32 -22.35
C PRO A 117 -11.29 6.63 -22.97
N SER A 118 -12.38 7.21 -22.46
CA SER A 118 -12.89 8.50 -22.91
C SER A 118 -12.21 9.70 -22.23
N GLY A 119 -11.82 9.57 -20.97
CA GLY A 119 -11.19 10.66 -20.21
C GLY A 119 -9.66 10.68 -20.35
N ASP A 120 -9.03 9.51 -20.31
CA ASP A 120 -7.58 9.32 -20.42
C ASP A 120 -7.22 8.31 -21.53
N PRO A 121 -7.57 8.59 -22.81
CA PRO A 121 -7.38 7.65 -23.92
C PRO A 121 -5.93 7.21 -24.14
N HIS A 122 -4.96 8.00 -23.68
CA HIS A 122 -3.53 7.71 -23.83
C HIS A 122 -3.03 6.52 -22.98
N LEU A 123 -3.85 6.02 -22.05
CA LEU A 123 -3.58 4.82 -21.26
C LEU A 123 -4.02 3.52 -21.97
N TYR A 124 -4.84 3.63 -23.02
CA TYR A 124 -5.49 2.50 -23.69
C TYR A 124 -4.92 2.27 -25.10
N ASP A 125 -5.07 1.06 -25.64
CA ASP A 125 -4.61 0.77 -26.99
C ASP A 125 -5.51 1.47 -28.02
N LEU A 126 -4.93 2.25 -28.92
CA LEU A 126 -5.68 3.01 -29.92
C LEU A 126 -6.45 2.11 -30.90
N ASN A 127 -5.95 0.91 -31.15
CA ASN A 127 -6.60 -0.07 -32.03
C ASN A 127 -7.61 -0.93 -31.28
N ASP A 128 -7.59 -0.90 -29.96
CA ASP A 128 -8.47 -1.67 -29.09
C ASP A 128 -8.69 -0.95 -27.75
N LEU A 129 -9.67 -0.04 -27.72
CA LEU A 129 -9.98 0.78 -26.55
C LEU A 129 -10.59 -0.01 -25.37
N ASP A 130 -10.90 -1.30 -25.54
CA ASP A 130 -11.24 -2.15 -24.41
C ASP A 130 -9.98 -2.58 -23.64
N THR A 131 -8.78 -2.41 -24.18
CA THR A 131 -7.52 -2.87 -23.58
C THR A 131 -6.59 -1.73 -23.20
N PHE A 132 -5.75 -1.96 -22.19
CA PHE A 132 -4.67 -1.05 -21.83
C PHE A 132 -3.51 -1.14 -22.82
N LEU A 133 -2.87 0.00 -23.07
CA LEU A 133 -1.61 0.08 -23.78
C LEU A 133 -0.51 -0.56 -22.92
N LEU A 134 0.26 -1.48 -23.52
CA LEU A 134 1.41 -2.10 -22.87
C LEU A 134 2.71 -1.52 -23.44
N GLY A 135 3.71 -1.33 -22.57
CA GLY A 135 5.04 -0.88 -22.97
C GLY A 135 5.94 -2.04 -23.39
N ILE A 136 6.98 -1.71 -24.16
CA ILE A 136 8.05 -2.65 -24.49
C ILE A 136 9.34 -2.29 -23.75
N ASN A 137 10.07 -3.30 -23.31
CA ASN A 137 11.44 -3.12 -22.84
C ASN A 137 12.43 -3.00 -24.03
N GLU A 138 13.71 -2.88 -23.73
CA GLU A 138 14.78 -2.68 -24.72
C GLU A 138 15.01 -3.85 -25.67
N VAL A 139 14.49 -5.05 -25.34
CA VAL A 139 14.53 -6.23 -26.22
C VAL A 139 13.22 -6.47 -26.97
N GLY A 140 12.24 -5.56 -26.84
CA GLY A 140 10.96 -5.61 -27.56
C GLY A 140 9.89 -6.49 -26.92
N GLU A 141 10.06 -6.90 -25.67
CA GLU A 141 9.06 -7.67 -24.93
C GLU A 141 8.08 -6.75 -24.20
N LEU A 142 6.83 -7.18 -24.04
CA LEU A 142 5.76 -6.47 -23.31
C LEU A 142 5.96 -6.53 -21.77
N ASN A 143 7.16 -6.25 -21.29
CA ASN A 143 7.59 -6.39 -19.90
C ASN A 143 7.93 -5.04 -19.23
N ASP A 144 7.43 -3.93 -19.79
CA ASP A 144 7.52 -2.59 -19.17
C ASP A 144 6.17 -1.86 -19.28
N LEU A 145 6.00 -0.82 -18.48
CA LEU A 145 4.91 0.13 -18.61
C LEU A 145 5.05 0.94 -19.92
N PRO A 146 3.95 1.38 -20.55
CA PRO A 146 4.05 2.35 -21.64
C PRO A 146 4.73 3.62 -21.15
N ARG A 147 5.74 4.10 -21.87
CA ARG A 147 6.54 5.28 -21.48
C ARG A 147 6.53 6.33 -22.56
N ASN A 148 6.51 7.60 -22.17
CA ASN A 148 6.70 8.71 -23.10
C ASN A 148 8.17 8.83 -23.54
N ARG A 149 8.46 9.76 -24.47
CA ARG A 149 9.81 10.00 -25.00
C ARG A 149 10.87 10.40 -23.95
N GLN A 150 10.46 10.72 -22.72
CA GLN A 150 11.34 11.08 -21.61
C GLN A 150 11.49 9.93 -20.59
N GLY A 151 10.93 8.75 -20.87
CA GLY A 151 11.01 7.57 -20.02
C GLY A 151 9.99 7.55 -18.87
N ARG A 152 9.07 8.52 -18.79
CA ARG A 152 8.04 8.55 -17.75
C ARG A 152 6.89 7.61 -18.13
N ALA A 153 6.48 6.75 -17.20
CA ALA A 153 5.35 5.85 -17.37
C ALA A 153 4.04 6.62 -17.61
N LEU A 154 3.20 6.07 -18.48
CA LEU A 154 1.83 6.48 -18.76
C LEU A 154 0.91 5.59 -17.93
N VAL A 155 0.57 6.05 -16.73
CA VAL A 155 -0.23 5.29 -15.74
C VAL A 155 -1.19 6.23 -15.02
N GLY A 156 -2.32 5.69 -14.53
CA GLY A 156 -3.34 6.46 -13.81
C GLY A 156 -2.89 7.00 -12.45
N ASP A 157 -1.90 6.35 -11.81
CA ASP A 157 -1.19 6.88 -10.65
C ASP A 157 0.32 6.80 -10.86
N PRO A 158 1.05 7.93 -10.91
CA PRO A 158 2.49 7.88 -11.15
C PRO A 158 3.29 7.28 -9.99
N ARG A 159 2.72 7.17 -8.77
CA ARG A 159 3.38 6.45 -7.67
C ARG A 159 3.54 4.96 -7.96
N ASN A 160 2.73 4.41 -8.87
CA ASN A 160 2.92 3.05 -9.38
C ASN A 160 4.14 2.91 -10.32
N ASP A 161 5.00 3.93 -10.47
CA ASP A 161 6.31 3.85 -11.13
C ASP A 161 7.46 4.37 -10.24
N VAL A 162 7.27 4.47 -8.92
CA VAL A 162 8.31 4.98 -8.00
C VAL A 162 9.47 4.00 -7.80
N HIS A 163 9.21 2.70 -7.91
CA HIS A 163 10.24 1.65 -7.96
C HIS A 163 9.83 0.49 -8.89
N LEU A 164 10.81 -0.27 -9.34
CA LEU A 164 10.68 -1.39 -10.28
C LEU A 164 9.61 -2.40 -9.88
N ILE A 165 9.56 -2.78 -8.60
CA ILE A 165 8.66 -3.85 -8.15
C ILE A 165 7.18 -3.41 -8.24
N ILE A 166 6.85 -2.16 -7.86
CA ILE A 166 5.48 -1.65 -7.97
C ILE A 166 5.09 -1.39 -9.43
N SER A 167 6.03 -0.97 -10.29
CA SER A 167 5.77 -0.78 -11.72
C SER A 167 5.45 -2.09 -12.43
N GLN A 168 6.16 -3.15 -12.09
CA GLN A 168 5.88 -4.49 -12.61
C GLN A 168 4.56 -5.05 -12.05
N LEU A 169 4.22 -4.78 -10.78
CA LEU A 169 2.91 -5.17 -10.23
C LEU A 169 1.77 -4.45 -10.97
N HIS A 170 1.93 -3.15 -11.22
CA HIS A 170 0.98 -2.38 -12.02
C HIS A 170 0.83 -2.95 -13.43
N LEU A 171 1.94 -3.30 -14.09
CA LEU A 171 1.92 -3.99 -15.39
C LEU A 171 1.16 -5.32 -15.34
N ALA A 172 1.28 -6.09 -14.25
CA ALA A 172 0.53 -7.33 -14.07
C ALA A 172 -0.99 -7.06 -14.03
N PHE A 173 -1.45 -5.97 -13.39
CA PHE A 173 -2.86 -5.56 -13.41
C PHE A 173 -3.33 -5.11 -14.81
N LEU A 174 -2.48 -4.41 -15.59
CA LEU A 174 -2.80 -4.07 -16.98
C LEU A 174 -2.99 -5.34 -17.83
N LYS A 175 -2.05 -6.28 -17.74
CA LYS A 175 -2.12 -7.59 -18.43
C LYS A 175 -3.33 -8.40 -17.97
N PHE A 176 -3.64 -8.38 -16.67
CA PHE A 176 -4.82 -9.04 -16.12
C PHE A 176 -6.10 -8.51 -16.75
N HIS A 177 -6.28 -7.19 -16.82
CA HIS A 177 -7.42 -6.58 -17.47
C HIS A 177 -7.53 -7.00 -18.95
N ASN A 178 -6.44 -6.89 -19.71
CA ASN A 178 -6.43 -7.26 -21.13
C ASN A 178 -6.83 -8.73 -21.33
N ARG A 179 -6.39 -9.62 -20.44
CA ARG A 179 -6.79 -11.03 -20.49
C ARG A 179 -8.26 -11.26 -20.15
N VAL A 180 -8.82 -10.48 -19.22
CA VAL A 180 -10.26 -10.54 -18.90
C VAL A 180 -11.10 -10.05 -20.09
N VAL A 181 -10.62 -9.05 -20.83
CA VAL A 181 -11.24 -8.59 -22.09
C VAL A 181 -11.28 -9.72 -23.12
N ASP A 182 -10.16 -10.42 -23.33
CA ASP A 182 -10.11 -11.59 -24.22
C ASP A 182 -11.11 -12.67 -23.79
N LEU A 183 -11.13 -13.02 -22.51
CA LEU A 183 -12.06 -14.01 -21.97
C LEU A 183 -13.52 -13.62 -22.22
N LEU A 184 -13.89 -12.37 -21.96
CA LEU A 184 -15.27 -11.89 -22.15
C LEU A 184 -15.70 -11.93 -23.61
N ARG A 185 -14.77 -11.64 -24.54
CA ARG A 185 -15.01 -11.76 -25.98
C ARG A 185 -15.19 -13.21 -26.41
N GLU A 186 -14.35 -14.12 -25.91
CA GLU A 186 -14.48 -15.56 -26.14
C GLU A 186 -15.81 -16.11 -25.63
N GLN A 187 -16.33 -15.56 -24.52
CA GLN A 187 -17.64 -15.90 -23.96
C GLN A 187 -18.82 -15.24 -24.71
N GLY A 188 -18.56 -14.41 -25.73
CA GLY A 188 -19.58 -13.77 -26.55
C GLY A 188 -20.22 -12.53 -25.92
N THR A 189 -19.53 -11.86 -24.99
CA THR A 189 -19.98 -10.57 -24.43
C THR A 189 -20.15 -9.55 -25.57
N PRO A 190 -21.27 -8.81 -25.64
CA PRO A 190 -21.46 -7.80 -26.68
C PRO A 190 -20.36 -6.74 -26.65
N ALA A 191 -19.81 -6.38 -27.82
CA ALA A 191 -18.66 -5.49 -27.94
C ALA A 191 -18.79 -4.19 -27.13
N GLY A 192 -19.96 -3.54 -27.14
CA GLY A 192 -20.20 -2.31 -26.38
C GLY A 192 -20.17 -2.44 -24.85
N ASN A 193 -20.12 -3.67 -24.32
CA ASN A 193 -20.10 -3.95 -22.88
C ASN A 193 -18.77 -4.51 -22.39
N VAL A 194 -17.86 -4.94 -23.28
CA VAL A 194 -16.65 -5.70 -22.92
C VAL A 194 -15.80 -4.94 -21.90
N PHE A 195 -15.45 -3.67 -22.17
CA PHE A 195 -14.65 -2.87 -21.24
C PHE A 195 -15.29 -2.75 -19.84
N ASN A 196 -16.58 -2.43 -19.78
CA ASN A 196 -17.26 -2.20 -18.50
C ASN A 196 -17.39 -3.49 -17.69
N GLU A 197 -17.66 -4.61 -18.35
CA GLU A 197 -17.69 -5.93 -17.72
C GLU A 197 -16.29 -6.37 -17.26
N ALA A 198 -15.24 -6.11 -18.06
CA ALA A 198 -13.86 -6.38 -17.69
C ALA A 198 -13.45 -5.56 -16.47
N ARG A 199 -13.71 -4.26 -16.48
CA ARG A 199 -13.46 -3.36 -15.35
C ARG A 199 -14.16 -3.84 -14.08
N ARG A 200 -15.44 -4.24 -14.18
CA ARG A 200 -16.22 -4.77 -13.06
C ARG A 200 -15.61 -6.06 -12.50
N LEU A 201 -15.31 -7.04 -13.36
CA LEU A 201 -14.73 -8.32 -12.93
C LEU A 201 -13.35 -8.15 -12.31
N VAL A 202 -12.46 -7.36 -12.94
CA VAL A 202 -11.12 -7.09 -12.41
C VAL A 202 -11.21 -6.43 -11.03
N ARG A 203 -12.06 -5.42 -10.88
CA ARG A 203 -12.29 -4.76 -9.59
C ARG A 203 -12.80 -5.74 -8.54
N TRP A 204 -13.80 -6.56 -8.84
CA TRP A 204 -14.36 -7.50 -7.86
C TRP A 204 -13.35 -8.57 -7.42
N HIS A 205 -12.52 -9.09 -8.32
CA HIS A 205 -11.45 -10.02 -7.95
C HIS A 205 -10.34 -9.32 -7.13
N TYR A 206 -9.99 -8.07 -7.46
CA TYR A 206 -9.09 -7.27 -6.62
C TYR A 206 -9.64 -7.05 -5.21
N GLN A 207 -10.89 -6.61 -5.09
CA GLN A 207 -11.58 -6.42 -3.81
C GLN A 207 -11.67 -7.72 -3.02
N TRP A 208 -11.87 -8.86 -3.68
CA TRP A 208 -11.83 -10.19 -3.07
C TRP A 208 -10.44 -10.49 -2.48
N ILE A 209 -9.37 -10.33 -3.27
CA ILE A 209 -7.98 -10.52 -2.80
C ILE A 209 -7.70 -9.64 -1.58
N VAL A 210 -8.16 -8.37 -1.58
CA VAL A 210 -8.00 -7.47 -0.43
C VAL A 210 -8.69 -8.05 0.83
N ALA A 211 -9.95 -8.47 0.70
CA ALA A 211 -10.76 -8.91 1.84
C ALA A 211 -10.43 -10.33 2.34
N HIS A 212 -10.05 -11.23 1.43
CA HIS A 212 -9.94 -12.67 1.70
C HIS A 212 -8.51 -13.20 1.71
N GLU A 213 -7.52 -12.43 1.26
CA GLU A 213 -6.11 -12.82 1.30
C GLU A 213 -5.25 -11.80 2.04
N PHE A 214 -5.23 -10.54 1.58
CA PHE A 214 -4.38 -9.50 2.17
C PHE A 214 -4.75 -9.19 3.63
N LEU A 215 -6.03 -8.97 3.92
CA LEU A 215 -6.47 -8.66 5.28
C LEU A 215 -6.21 -9.82 6.26
N PRO A 216 -6.61 -11.08 6.00
CA PRO A 216 -6.29 -12.21 6.88
C PRO A 216 -4.79 -12.38 7.13
N LEU A 217 -3.95 -12.19 6.11
CA LEU A 217 -2.49 -12.21 6.27
C LEU A 217 -2.01 -11.09 7.19
N SER A 218 -2.55 -9.88 7.03
CA SER A 218 -2.07 -8.66 7.70
C SER A 218 -2.56 -8.50 9.13
N VAL A 219 -3.79 -8.93 9.45
CA VAL A 219 -4.41 -8.68 10.77
C VAL A 219 -4.72 -9.96 11.56
N GLY A 220 -4.52 -11.13 10.94
CA GLY A 220 -4.77 -12.43 11.55
C GLY A 220 -6.22 -12.90 11.45
N ASP A 221 -6.39 -14.22 11.44
CA ASP A 221 -7.68 -14.87 11.13
C ASP A 221 -8.74 -14.61 12.21
N ALA A 222 -8.33 -14.49 13.47
CA ALA A 222 -9.25 -14.26 14.59
C ALA A 222 -10.00 -12.92 14.48
N LEU A 223 -9.28 -11.84 14.14
CA LEU A 223 -9.89 -10.53 13.95
C LEU A 223 -10.72 -10.49 12.65
N MET A 224 -10.27 -11.13 11.59
CA MET A 224 -11.06 -11.21 10.35
C MET A 224 -12.36 -11.97 10.54
N ASN A 225 -12.34 -13.10 11.25
CA ASN A 225 -13.56 -13.85 11.55
C ASN A 225 -14.54 -13.01 12.39
N ASP A 226 -14.04 -12.32 13.42
CA ASP A 226 -14.87 -11.40 14.23
C ASP A 226 -15.50 -10.28 13.37
N LEU A 227 -14.75 -9.70 12.44
CA LEU A 227 -15.27 -8.65 11.55
C LEU A 227 -16.30 -9.18 10.55
N LEU A 228 -16.10 -10.39 10.02
CA LEU A 228 -17.06 -11.01 9.10
C LEU A 228 -18.35 -11.42 9.81
N GLU A 229 -18.26 -11.85 11.08
CA GLU A 229 -19.42 -12.26 11.88
C GLU A 229 -20.16 -11.07 12.51
N ASN A 230 -19.43 -10.10 13.07
CA ASN A 230 -19.98 -9.04 13.91
C ASN A 230 -19.91 -7.63 13.27
N GLY A 231 -19.21 -7.49 12.14
CA GLY A 231 -19.04 -6.22 11.45
C GLY A 231 -18.03 -5.25 12.09
N PRO A 232 -17.79 -4.10 11.44
CA PRO A 232 -16.97 -3.02 12.00
C PRO A 232 -17.63 -2.42 13.25
N ARG A 233 -16.81 -1.98 14.22
CA ARG A 233 -17.29 -1.42 15.49
C ARG A 233 -16.98 0.07 15.62
N PHE A 234 -15.80 0.47 15.15
CA PHE A 234 -15.21 1.80 15.35
C PHE A 234 -15.25 2.64 14.07
N TYR A 235 -15.02 2.06 12.90
CA TYR A 235 -15.09 2.79 11.63
C TYR A 235 -16.56 2.95 11.25
N ARG A 236 -17.05 4.20 11.28
CA ARG A 236 -18.43 4.53 10.96
C ARG A 236 -18.47 5.79 10.11
N PHE A 237 -19.27 5.75 9.05
CA PHE A 237 -19.59 6.88 8.21
C PHE A 237 -21.11 6.98 8.05
N VAL A 238 -21.61 8.18 7.69
CA VAL A 238 -23.06 8.43 7.58
C VAL A 238 -23.54 8.20 6.15
N GLU A 239 -22.98 8.94 5.19
CA GLU A 239 -23.40 8.88 3.78
C GLU A 239 -22.31 8.28 2.90
N GLU A 240 -21.07 8.72 3.05
CA GLU A 240 -19.95 8.29 2.23
C GLU A 240 -18.75 7.86 3.08
N PRO A 241 -18.03 6.78 2.68
CA PRO A 241 -16.79 6.41 3.33
C PRO A 241 -15.73 7.51 3.18
N PHE A 242 -14.75 7.49 4.08
CA PHE A 242 -13.65 8.45 4.12
C PHE A 242 -12.34 7.76 4.53
N ILE A 243 -11.19 8.41 4.33
CA ILE A 243 -9.91 7.87 4.81
C ILE A 243 -9.56 8.49 6.18
N PRO A 244 -9.50 7.72 7.27
CA PRO A 244 -9.05 8.26 8.55
C PRO A 244 -7.56 8.61 8.56
N ALA A 245 -7.19 9.68 9.24
CA ALA A 245 -5.79 10.03 9.47
C ALA A 245 -5.07 8.95 10.31
N GLU A 246 -5.75 8.36 11.29
CA GLU A 246 -5.20 7.24 12.09
C GLU A 246 -4.89 6.01 11.22
N PHE A 247 -5.61 5.84 10.12
CA PHE A 247 -5.34 4.80 9.12
C PHE A 247 -4.18 5.20 8.21
N ALA A 248 -4.29 6.33 7.50
CA ALA A 248 -3.32 6.71 6.46
C ALA A 248 -1.95 7.14 7.01
N ASP A 249 -1.94 7.80 8.16
CA ASP A 249 -0.76 8.45 8.73
C ASP A 249 -0.18 7.72 9.95
N ALA A 250 -0.75 6.55 10.29
CA ALA A 250 -0.17 5.66 11.29
C ALA A 250 -0.37 4.17 10.95
N ALA A 251 -1.60 3.66 11.03
CA ALA A 251 -1.83 2.21 11.04
C ALA A 251 -1.43 1.53 9.74
N TYR A 252 -1.78 2.08 8.59
CA TYR A 252 -1.50 1.51 7.27
C TYR A 252 -0.04 1.69 6.81
N ARG A 253 0.78 2.40 7.61
CA ARG A 253 2.24 2.54 7.38
C ARG A 253 3.04 1.34 7.88
N PHE A 254 2.38 0.35 8.50
CA PHE A 254 3.03 -0.88 8.96
C PHE A 254 3.84 -1.58 7.86
N GLY A 255 3.41 -1.48 6.59
CA GLY A 255 4.10 -2.05 5.45
C GLY A 255 5.54 -1.58 5.27
N HIS A 256 5.91 -0.39 5.79
CA HIS A 256 7.29 0.11 5.74
C HIS A 256 8.27 -0.79 6.50
N SER A 257 7.85 -1.36 7.65
CA SER A 257 8.68 -2.32 8.42
C SER A 257 8.88 -3.65 7.69
N GLN A 258 7.96 -4.01 6.80
CA GLN A 258 7.97 -5.31 6.11
C GLN A 258 8.89 -5.33 4.87
N ILE A 259 9.43 -4.18 4.47
CA ILE A 259 10.32 -4.05 3.32
C ILE A 259 11.67 -4.67 3.62
N ARG A 260 12.20 -5.45 2.66
CA ARG A 260 13.53 -6.06 2.78
C ARG A 260 14.61 -5.04 2.43
N ASN A 261 15.76 -5.14 3.07
CA ASN A 261 16.97 -4.43 2.64
C ASN A 261 17.28 -4.74 1.17
N ARG A 262 17.29 -6.03 0.80
CA ARG A 262 17.61 -6.49 -0.55
C ARG A 262 16.64 -7.57 -1.03
N TYR A 263 16.26 -7.48 -2.29
CA TYR A 263 15.42 -8.45 -2.99
C TYR A 263 16.22 -9.22 -4.03
N THR A 264 15.93 -10.51 -4.18
CA THR A 264 16.17 -11.26 -5.43
C THR A 264 14.98 -11.02 -6.35
N LEU A 265 15.27 -10.53 -7.56
CA LEU A 265 14.26 -10.07 -8.51
C LEU A 265 13.83 -11.19 -9.46
N ASN A 266 14.76 -12.06 -9.86
CA ASN A 266 14.48 -13.15 -10.78
C ASN A 266 15.48 -14.31 -10.73
N ALA A 267 15.13 -15.40 -11.44
CA ALA A 267 15.95 -16.59 -11.58
C ALA A 267 17.31 -16.38 -12.28
N LYS A 268 17.52 -15.24 -12.96
CA LYS A 268 18.82 -14.86 -13.55
C LYS A 268 19.80 -14.32 -12.48
N GLY A 269 19.35 -14.16 -11.23
CA GLY A 269 20.15 -13.69 -10.11
C GLY A 269 20.20 -12.17 -9.98
N ALA A 270 19.35 -11.43 -10.70
CA ALA A 270 19.24 -9.98 -10.49
C ALA A 270 18.78 -9.70 -9.05
N THR A 271 19.43 -8.76 -8.38
CA THR A 271 19.13 -8.38 -7.00
C THR A 271 19.21 -6.86 -6.83
N GLY A 272 18.58 -6.32 -5.79
CA GLY A 272 18.71 -4.91 -5.44
C GLY A 272 17.87 -4.49 -4.24
N ASN A 273 18.25 -3.38 -3.63
CA ASN A 273 17.45 -2.70 -2.63
C ASN A 273 16.28 -1.96 -3.30
N VAL A 274 15.19 -1.66 -2.57
CA VAL A 274 14.07 -0.86 -3.14
C VAL A 274 14.60 0.49 -3.64
N PHE A 275 15.46 1.11 -2.87
CA PHE A 275 16.24 2.29 -3.26
C PHE A 275 17.72 2.11 -2.88
N PRO A 276 18.66 2.64 -3.67
CA PRO A 276 18.46 3.27 -4.98
C PRO A 276 18.33 2.25 -6.14
N ASP A 277 18.67 0.98 -5.92
CA ASP A 277 18.88 0.01 -7.00
C ASP A 277 17.64 -0.26 -7.85
N CYS A 278 16.46 -0.33 -7.21
CA CYS A 278 15.18 -0.55 -7.87
C CYS A 278 14.40 0.76 -8.08
N ALA A 279 15.04 1.93 -8.00
CA ALA A 279 14.36 3.21 -8.26
C ALA A 279 13.68 3.19 -9.65
N GLY A 280 12.44 3.69 -9.71
CA GLY A 280 11.62 3.67 -10.91
C GLY A 280 11.82 4.92 -11.76
N THR A 281 10.78 5.35 -12.48
CA THR A 281 10.82 6.47 -13.43
C THR A 281 11.81 6.30 -14.58
N CYS A 282 12.13 5.03 -14.90
CA CYS A 282 13.06 4.64 -15.96
C CYS A 282 12.59 3.32 -16.61
N PRO A 283 13.00 3.05 -17.87
CA PRO A 283 12.70 1.78 -18.53
C PRO A 283 13.18 0.57 -17.72
N VAL A 284 12.41 -0.51 -17.75
CA VAL A 284 12.74 -1.76 -17.05
C VAL A 284 13.64 -2.62 -17.93
N PRO A 285 14.91 -2.86 -17.54
CA PRO A 285 15.80 -3.74 -18.30
C PRO A 285 15.33 -5.19 -18.28
N HIS A 286 15.49 -5.92 -19.38
CA HIS A 286 15.12 -7.33 -19.52
C HIS A 286 15.80 -8.24 -18.47
N GLU A 287 17.03 -7.94 -18.06
CA GLU A 287 17.68 -8.71 -16.99
C GLU A 287 17.08 -8.46 -15.61
N ARG A 288 16.26 -7.42 -15.44
CA ARG A 288 15.66 -7.01 -14.15
C ARG A 288 14.15 -7.19 -14.08
N VAL A 289 13.51 -7.69 -15.15
CA VAL A 289 12.10 -8.09 -15.14
C VAL A 289 11.84 -9.01 -13.94
N ILE A 290 10.75 -8.73 -13.22
CA ILE A 290 10.40 -9.44 -11.98
C ILE A 290 9.90 -10.84 -12.32
N ASP A 291 10.43 -11.82 -11.59
CA ASP A 291 9.90 -13.17 -11.52
C ASP A 291 9.06 -13.30 -10.25
N TRP A 292 7.74 -13.34 -10.41
CA TRP A 292 6.82 -13.29 -9.27
C TRP A 292 6.93 -14.48 -8.33
N ARG A 293 7.58 -15.59 -8.72
CA ARG A 293 7.83 -16.74 -7.84
C ARG A 293 8.67 -16.35 -6.62
N TYR A 294 9.53 -15.34 -6.76
CA TYR A 294 10.35 -14.83 -5.65
C TYR A 294 9.57 -13.95 -4.65
N PHE A 295 8.31 -13.61 -4.95
CA PHE A 295 7.48 -12.67 -4.19
C PHE A 295 6.16 -13.28 -3.69
N PHE A 296 5.62 -14.27 -4.39
CA PHE A 296 4.37 -14.95 -4.09
C PHE A 296 4.52 -16.46 -4.19
N THR A 297 3.70 -17.19 -3.44
CA THR A 297 3.63 -18.65 -3.52
C THR A 297 2.85 -19.05 -4.78
N LEU A 298 3.56 -19.32 -5.88
CA LEU A 298 2.95 -19.67 -7.17
C LEU A 298 2.93 -21.17 -7.46
N ASP A 299 3.79 -21.95 -6.80
CA ASP A 299 3.82 -23.41 -6.88
C ASP A 299 4.55 -24.00 -5.67
N SER A 300 4.53 -25.32 -5.52
CA SER A 300 5.20 -26.03 -4.41
C SER A 300 6.72 -26.18 -4.59
N HIS A 301 7.28 -25.78 -5.73
CA HIS A 301 8.69 -26.00 -6.08
C HIS A 301 9.58 -24.80 -5.78
N HIS A 302 9.00 -23.61 -5.64
CA HIS A 302 9.73 -22.41 -5.28
C HIS A 302 9.13 -21.75 -4.02
N THR A 303 9.95 -21.59 -2.98
CA THR A 303 9.57 -20.82 -1.79
C THR A 303 9.86 -19.33 -2.04
N PRO A 304 8.86 -18.44 -2.01
CA PRO A 304 9.10 -17.01 -2.19
C PRO A 304 9.94 -16.45 -1.05
N GLN A 305 10.53 -15.28 -1.27
CA GLN A 305 11.12 -14.51 -0.17
C GLN A 305 10.02 -14.13 0.82
N ALA A 306 10.32 -14.21 2.10
CA ALA A 306 9.46 -13.66 3.15
C ALA A 306 9.49 -12.13 3.12
N SER A 307 8.43 -11.47 3.57
CA SER A 307 8.53 -10.08 4.02
C SER A 307 9.32 -10.01 5.33
N LYS A 308 9.69 -8.80 5.77
CA LYS A 308 10.16 -8.58 7.14
C LYS A 308 8.98 -8.58 8.12
N LYS A 309 9.28 -8.87 9.38
CA LYS A 309 8.32 -8.77 10.48
C LYS A 309 7.79 -7.35 10.62
N ILE A 310 6.60 -7.24 11.20
CA ILE A 310 6.04 -5.97 11.62
C ILE A 310 6.63 -5.64 12.99
N ASP A 311 7.67 -4.84 12.99
CA ASP A 311 8.36 -4.38 14.18
C ASP A 311 8.86 -2.94 13.98
N THR A 312 9.55 -2.39 14.99
CA THR A 312 10.00 -0.99 14.95
C THR A 312 11.22 -0.76 14.06
N ALA A 313 11.85 -1.80 13.50
CA ALA A 313 13.07 -1.71 12.70
C ALA A 313 12.74 -1.63 11.20
N LEU A 314 13.10 -0.51 10.56
CA LEU A 314 12.93 -0.33 9.12
C LEU A 314 14.24 -0.59 8.38
N ALA A 315 14.11 -1.09 7.16
CA ALA A 315 15.24 -1.26 6.24
C ALA A 315 16.02 0.05 6.07
N HIS A 316 17.35 0.01 6.19
CA HIS A 316 18.21 1.21 6.13
C HIS A 316 17.96 2.05 4.86
N ALA A 317 17.66 1.40 3.73
CA ALA A 317 17.28 2.07 2.48
C ALA A 317 16.06 3.00 2.58
N LEU A 318 15.20 2.83 3.60
CA LEU A 318 14.06 3.69 3.90
C LEU A 318 14.40 4.83 4.87
N LEU A 319 15.51 4.75 5.59
CA LEU A 319 16.01 5.86 6.43
C LEU A 319 16.87 6.86 5.63
N HIS A 320 17.31 6.45 4.44
CA HIS A 320 18.15 7.25 3.55
C HIS A 320 17.56 7.33 2.13
N LEU A 321 16.31 7.81 2.01
CA LEU A 321 15.64 7.89 0.70
C LEU A 321 16.32 8.93 -0.20
N PRO A 322 16.46 8.67 -1.51
CA PRO A 322 17.07 9.63 -2.43
C PRO A 322 16.17 10.86 -2.65
N THR A 323 16.78 12.01 -2.98
CA THR A 323 16.07 13.26 -3.34
C THR A 323 15.04 13.06 -4.47
N SER A 324 15.27 12.11 -5.38
CA SER A 324 14.30 11.79 -6.43
C SER A 324 12.96 11.28 -5.88
N VAL A 325 12.93 10.76 -4.65
CA VAL A 325 11.75 10.22 -3.97
C VAL A 325 11.16 11.21 -2.97
N VAL A 326 11.99 11.89 -2.17
CA VAL A 326 11.51 12.79 -1.10
C VAL A 326 11.45 14.26 -1.48
N GLY A 327 12.15 14.65 -2.54
CA GLY A 327 12.34 16.05 -2.94
C GLY A 327 13.41 16.79 -2.18
N ASP A 328 13.46 18.10 -2.41
CA ASP A 328 14.31 18.99 -1.64
C ASP A 328 13.84 19.00 -0.18
N THR A 329 14.76 18.67 0.71
CA THR A 329 14.53 18.62 2.16
C THR A 329 15.10 19.87 2.83
N THR A 330 14.47 20.27 3.93
CA THR A 330 14.96 21.37 4.79
C THR A 330 15.95 20.87 5.84
N THR A 331 15.87 19.59 6.21
CA THR A 331 16.80 18.92 7.14
C THR A 331 17.20 17.54 6.62
N PRO A 332 18.40 17.03 6.96
CA PRO A 332 18.84 15.69 6.55
C PRO A 332 17.86 14.59 6.98
N GLU A 333 17.25 14.72 8.16
CA GLU A 333 16.36 13.71 8.73
C GLU A 333 15.09 13.48 7.90
N GLN A 334 14.67 14.46 7.09
CA GLN A 334 13.52 14.33 6.19
C GLN A 334 13.75 13.35 5.03
N HIS A 335 14.97 12.83 4.86
CA HIS A 335 15.26 11.67 4.01
C HIS A 335 14.82 10.34 4.65
N SER A 336 14.62 10.31 5.97
CA SER A 336 14.13 9.11 6.66
C SER A 336 12.62 9.01 6.60
N LEU A 337 12.13 7.89 6.08
CA LEU A 337 10.70 7.59 6.07
C LEU A 337 10.14 7.46 7.49
N ALA A 338 10.88 6.85 8.41
CA ALA A 338 10.48 6.73 9.81
C ALA A 338 10.30 8.11 10.47
N TYR A 339 11.21 9.04 10.19
CA TYR A 339 11.10 10.42 10.67
C TYR A 339 9.84 11.09 10.12
N ARG A 340 9.59 10.96 8.81
CA ARG A 340 8.42 11.56 8.15
C ARG A 340 7.11 10.98 8.64
N ASP A 341 7.07 9.68 8.94
CA ASP A 341 5.90 9.00 9.49
C ASP A 341 5.56 9.56 10.88
N LEU A 342 6.57 9.70 11.76
CA LEU A 342 6.41 10.31 13.08
C LEU A 342 6.02 11.79 12.99
N GLU A 343 6.69 12.57 12.14
CA GLU A 343 6.40 13.99 11.90
C GLU A 343 4.97 14.19 11.41
N ARG A 344 4.49 13.35 10.49
CA ARG A 344 3.12 13.45 9.97
C ARG A 344 2.08 13.11 11.05
N GLY A 345 2.31 12.09 11.86
CA GLY A 345 1.42 11.75 12.97
C GLY A 345 1.29 12.87 14.00
N LEU A 346 2.40 13.54 14.34
CA LEU A 346 2.40 14.71 15.21
C LEU A 346 1.69 15.91 14.55
N ALA A 347 2.00 16.19 13.29
CA ALA A 347 1.40 17.31 12.55
C ALA A 347 -0.13 17.20 12.47
N LEU A 348 -0.67 15.99 12.37
CA LEU A 348 -2.12 15.72 12.35
C LEU A 348 -2.74 15.51 13.73
N ASN A 349 -1.97 15.74 14.79
CA ASN A 349 -2.41 15.63 16.17
C ASN A 349 -3.05 14.26 16.49
N LEU A 350 -2.44 13.18 15.97
CA LEU A 350 -2.97 11.83 16.19
C LEU A 350 -2.92 11.44 17.67
N PRO A 351 -3.93 10.73 18.20
CA PRO A 351 -3.90 10.22 19.57
C PRO A 351 -2.76 9.22 19.80
N ALA A 352 -2.33 9.09 21.04
CA ALA A 352 -1.38 8.04 21.44
C ALA A 352 -1.98 6.63 21.25
N GLY A 353 -1.13 5.64 21.01
CA GLY A 353 -1.57 4.26 20.85
C GLY A 353 -2.26 3.70 22.09
N GLU A 354 -1.76 4.02 23.29
CA GLU A 354 -2.37 3.63 24.56
C GLU A 354 -3.76 4.25 24.75
N THR A 355 -3.93 5.49 24.29
CA THR A 355 -5.21 6.19 24.35
C THR A 355 -6.26 5.51 23.46
N ILE A 356 -5.89 5.10 22.23
CA ILE A 356 -6.78 4.33 21.36
C ILE A 356 -7.04 2.93 21.93
N ALA A 357 -6.02 2.24 22.46
CA ALA A 357 -6.17 0.92 23.08
C ALA A 357 -7.22 0.96 24.21
N ARG A 358 -7.12 1.94 25.12
CA ARG A 358 -8.10 2.14 26.20
C ARG A 358 -9.50 2.42 25.65
N TYR A 359 -9.62 3.26 24.62
CA TYR A 359 -10.92 3.54 23.97
C TYR A 359 -11.55 2.27 23.36
N MET A 360 -10.72 1.40 22.76
CA MET A 360 -11.19 0.12 22.22
C MET A 360 -11.50 -0.95 23.27
N GLY A 361 -11.11 -0.72 24.54
CA GLY A 361 -11.20 -1.72 25.61
C GLY A 361 -10.13 -2.81 25.52
N VAL A 362 -9.00 -2.52 24.89
CA VAL A 362 -7.83 -3.40 24.78
C VAL A 362 -6.79 -3.01 25.84
N GLU A 363 -6.09 -3.99 26.44
CA GLU A 363 -5.00 -3.70 27.38
C GLU A 363 -3.83 -3.00 26.63
N PRO A 364 -3.50 -1.74 26.98
CA PRO A 364 -2.38 -1.05 26.35
C PRO A 364 -1.05 -1.76 26.59
N LEU A 365 -0.08 -1.59 25.69
CA LEU A 365 1.30 -2.00 25.95
C LEU A 365 1.84 -1.31 27.21
N ARG A 366 2.66 -2.03 27.98
CA ARG A 366 3.33 -1.43 29.14
C ARG A 366 4.54 -0.65 28.66
N ALA A 367 4.95 0.38 29.41
CA ALA A 367 6.12 1.19 29.05
C ALA A 367 7.40 0.36 28.79
N ASN A 368 7.59 -0.74 29.54
CA ASN A 368 8.72 -1.66 29.34
C ASN A 368 8.62 -2.49 28.05
N ASP A 369 7.39 -2.81 27.63
CA ASP A 369 7.13 -3.54 26.39
C ASP A 369 7.36 -2.61 25.18
N VAL A 370 6.92 -1.34 25.30
CA VAL A 370 7.19 -0.30 24.31
C VAL A 370 8.70 -0.04 24.19
N GLY A 371 9.39 0.07 25.33
CA GLY A 371 10.85 0.19 25.40
C GLY A 371 11.41 1.61 25.30
N LEU A 372 10.59 2.62 24.99
CA LEU A 372 11.02 4.02 24.91
C LEU A 372 11.48 4.59 26.27
N ASN A 373 10.98 4.04 27.38
CA ASN A 373 11.41 4.43 28.72
C ASN A 373 12.90 4.15 28.99
N LYS A 374 13.49 3.16 28.32
CA LYS A 374 14.92 2.85 28.40
C LYS A 374 15.78 3.94 27.76
N LEU A 375 15.20 4.74 26.87
CA LEU A 375 15.84 5.89 26.23
C LEU A 375 15.58 7.20 27.00
N GLY A 376 14.87 7.14 28.13
CA GLY A 376 14.52 8.30 28.95
C GLY A 376 13.17 8.94 28.62
N TYR A 377 12.40 8.39 27.67
CA TYR A 377 11.05 8.87 27.36
C TYR A 377 10.05 8.56 28.49
N GLN A 378 9.18 9.51 28.84
CA GLN A 378 8.21 9.37 29.93
C GLN A 378 6.75 9.59 29.49
N GLY A 379 6.50 9.75 28.18
CA GLY A 379 5.16 9.99 27.63
C GLY A 379 4.48 8.73 27.09
N GLU A 380 3.28 8.91 26.52
CA GLU A 380 2.59 7.88 25.76
C GLU A 380 3.13 7.78 24.33
N THR A 381 2.81 6.71 23.62
CA THR A 381 3.53 6.34 22.41
C THR A 381 2.87 6.90 21.15
N PRO A 382 3.62 7.48 20.19
CA PRO A 382 3.09 7.85 18.88
C PRO A 382 2.43 6.66 18.19
N LEU A 383 1.24 6.88 17.61
CA LEU A 383 0.41 5.80 17.10
C LEU A 383 1.14 4.89 16.11
N PHE A 384 1.90 5.47 15.17
CA PHE A 384 2.70 4.70 14.21
C PHE A 384 3.68 3.74 14.91
N TYR A 385 4.47 4.25 15.85
CA TYR A 385 5.42 3.44 16.61
C TYR A 385 4.71 2.38 17.45
N TYR A 386 3.62 2.77 18.12
CA TYR A 386 2.84 1.86 18.96
C TYR A 386 2.31 0.68 18.16
N ILE A 387 1.81 0.90 16.94
CA ILE A 387 1.25 -0.17 16.08
C ILE A 387 2.31 -1.18 15.68
N LEU A 388 3.50 -0.71 15.30
CA LEU A 388 4.65 -1.59 15.02
C LEU A 388 5.04 -2.41 16.26
N LYS A 389 5.14 -1.73 17.42
CA LYS A 389 5.54 -2.38 18.66
C LYS A 389 4.48 -3.34 19.20
N GLU A 390 3.21 -3.07 18.95
CA GLU A 390 2.10 -3.93 19.30
C GLU A 390 2.17 -5.25 18.51
N ALA A 391 2.42 -5.18 17.21
CA ALA A 391 2.61 -6.36 16.39
C ALA A 391 3.83 -7.19 16.85
N GLU A 392 4.96 -6.53 17.12
CA GLU A 392 6.19 -7.16 17.63
C GLU A 392 5.93 -7.90 18.94
N VAL A 393 5.33 -7.23 19.93
CA VAL A 393 5.16 -7.78 21.29
C VAL A 393 4.04 -8.82 21.38
N ARG A 394 2.90 -8.56 20.73
CA ARG A 394 1.70 -9.40 20.88
C ARG A 394 1.68 -10.58 19.91
N ASN A 395 2.27 -10.42 18.72
CA ASN A 395 2.18 -11.39 17.62
C ASN A 395 3.55 -11.80 17.04
N SER A 396 4.65 -11.50 17.73
CA SER A 396 6.02 -11.75 17.25
C SER A 396 6.32 -11.10 15.89
N GLY A 397 5.61 -10.01 15.57
CA GLY A 397 5.70 -9.29 14.29
C GLY A 397 5.13 -10.05 13.08
N HIS A 398 4.37 -11.13 13.28
CA HIS A 398 3.83 -11.91 12.17
C HIS A 398 2.62 -11.25 11.48
N PHE A 399 1.82 -10.49 12.23
CA PHE A 399 0.66 -9.73 11.77
C PHE A 399 0.32 -8.63 12.80
N LEU A 400 -0.50 -7.67 12.42
CA LEU A 400 -0.86 -6.51 13.24
C LEU A 400 -1.53 -6.88 14.56
N GLY A 401 -1.26 -6.08 15.60
CA GLY A 401 -1.91 -6.19 16.90
C GLY A 401 -3.37 -5.72 16.89
N SER A 402 -4.02 -5.75 18.06
CA SER A 402 -5.45 -5.45 18.16
C SER A 402 -5.82 -4.03 17.73
N VAL A 403 -5.03 -3.02 18.12
CA VAL A 403 -5.29 -1.62 17.73
C VAL A 403 -5.00 -1.43 16.25
N GLY A 404 -3.78 -1.75 15.80
CA GLY A 404 -3.39 -1.56 14.40
C GLY A 404 -4.24 -2.36 13.43
N GLY A 405 -4.47 -3.65 13.75
CA GLY A 405 -5.25 -4.56 12.92
C GLY A 405 -6.70 -4.12 12.78
N ARG A 406 -7.32 -3.65 13.87
CA ARG A 406 -8.73 -3.22 13.81
C ARG A 406 -8.90 -1.88 13.08
N ILE A 407 -7.96 -0.95 13.18
CA ILE A 407 -7.96 0.26 12.33
C ILE A 407 -7.86 -0.13 10.85
N VAL A 408 -6.88 -0.98 10.49
CA VAL A 408 -6.65 -1.36 9.09
C VAL A 408 -7.82 -2.12 8.50
N ALA A 409 -8.30 -3.17 9.18
CA ALA A 409 -9.32 -4.04 8.64
C ALA A 409 -10.70 -3.37 8.58
N GLU A 410 -11.09 -2.61 9.60
CA GLU A 410 -12.39 -1.92 9.58
C GLU A 410 -12.47 -0.84 8.51
N VAL A 411 -11.38 -0.10 8.28
CA VAL A 411 -11.37 0.90 7.22
C VAL A 411 -11.51 0.21 5.87
N LEU A 412 -10.65 -0.76 5.53
CA LEU A 412 -10.70 -1.41 4.23
C LEU A 412 -12.03 -2.15 3.98
N LEU A 413 -12.58 -2.86 4.97
CA LEU A 413 -13.90 -3.47 4.86
C LEU A 413 -15.00 -2.41 4.75
N GLY A 414 -14.91 -1.33 5.53
CA GLY A 414 -15.86 -0.23 5.47
C GLY A 414 -15.87 0.50 4.12
N LEU A 415 -14.70 0.63 3.45
CA LEU A 415 -14.64 1.16 2.08
C LEU A 415 -15.37 0.24 1.09
N LEU A 416 -15.26 -1.09 1.27
CA LEU A 416 -15.99 -2.05 0.45
C LEU A 416 -17.49 -2.03 0.73
N ASP A 417 -17.90 -1.96 2.00
CA ASP A 417 -19.29 -1.92 2.41
C ASP A 417 -19.96 -0.61 1.97
N GLY A 418 -19.21 0.50 2.00
CA GLY A 418 -19.68 1.83 1.57
C GLY A 418 -19.69 2.07 0.06
N ASP A 419 -19.08 1.21 -0.74
CA ASP A 419 -19.08 1.34 -2.21
C ASP A 419 -20.24 0.56 -2.84
N PRO A 420 -21.28 1.21 -3.40
CA PRO A 420 -22.39 0.50 -4.04
C PRO A 420 -21.98 -0.34 -5.25
N THR A 421 -20.76 -0.16 -5.77
CA THR A 421 -20.24 -0.94 -6.91
C THR A 421 -19.33 -2.11 -6.50
N SER A 422 -19.11 -2.28 -5.20
CA SER A 422 -18.34 -3.36 -4.58
C SER A 422 -19.00 -4.72 -4.76
N TYR A 423 -18.21 -5.79 -4.84
CA TYR A 423 -18.74 -7.15 -4.88
C TYR A 423 -19.61 -7.49 -3.66
N ARG A 424 -19.35 -6.85 -2.51
CA ARG A 424 -20.11 -7.03 -1.26
C ARG A 424 -21.53 -6.49 -1.33
N ASN A 425 -21.77 -5.55 -2.26
CA ASN A 425 -23.06 -4.93 -2.52
C ASN A 425 -23.73 -5.45 -3.80
N ALA A 426 -23.24 -6.55 -4.37
CA ALA A 426 -23.87 -7.21 -5.50
C ALA A 426 -25.22 -7.84 -5.09
N ASP A 427 -26.20 -7.84 -6.01
CA ASP A 427 -27.57 -8.36 -5.77
C ASP A 427 -27.62 -9.82 -5.29
N ASN A 428 -26.59 -10.61 -5.64
CA ASN A 428 -26.38 -11.97 -5.16
C ASN A 428 -25.02 -12.04 -4.47
N ALA A 429 -24.86 -12.94 -3.50
CA ALA A 429 -23.58 -13.22 -2.87
C ALA A 429 -22.57 -13.67 -3.93
N TRP A 430 -21.81 -12.70 -4.45
CA TRP A 430 -20.86 -12.94 -5.51
C TRP A 430 -19.62 -13.63 -4.93
N THR A 431 -19.15 -14.64 -5.66
CA THR A 431 -17.87 -15.29 -5.44
C THR A 431 -17.04 -15.20 -6.72
N PRO A 432 -15.70 -15.27 -6.64
CA PRO A 432 -14.84 -15.26 -7.80
C PRO A 432 -15.27 -16.21 -8.91
N THR A 433 -15.22 -15.71 -10.13
CA THR A 433 -15.68 -16.41 -11.34
C THR A 433 -14.56 -16.68 -12.34
N LEU A 434 -13.41 -16.00 -12.19
CA LEU A 434 -12.24 -16.30 -12.99
C LEU A 434 -11.60 -17.62 -12.53
N PRO A 435 -10.90 -18.33 -13.43
CA PRO A 435 -10.18 -19.54 -13.06
C PRO A 435 -9.15 -19.25 -11.96
N GLY A 436 -9.25 -19.99 -10.86
CA GLY A 436 -8.27 -20.03 -9.78
C GLY A 436 -8.01 -21.47 -9.34
N GLU A 437 -7.05 -21.67 -8.43
CA GLU A 437 -6.69 -22.99 -7.92
C GLU A 437 -7.88 -23.69 -7.21
N ARG A 438 -8.77 -22.91 -6.60
CA ARG A 438 -9.98 -23.38 -5.91
C ARG A 438 -11.21 -22.66 -6.47
N ALA A 439 -12.23 -23.43 -6.84
CA ALA A 439 -13.49 -22.85 -7.32
C ALA A 439 -14.16 -22.00 -6.24
N GLY A 440 -14.61 -20.79 -6.60
CA GLY A 440 -15.23 -19.84 -5.67
C GLY A 440 -14.25 -19.09 -4.78
N ASP A 441 -12.94 -19.17 -5.06
CA ASP A 441 -11.89 -18.40 -4.42
C ASP A 441 -10.93 -17.82 -5.49
N PHE A 442 -10.17 -16.79 -5.13
CA PHE A 442 -9.22 -16.17 -6.04
C PHE A 442 -8.13 -15.41 -5.28
N THR A 443 -6.89 -15.81 -5.53
CA THR A 443 -5.71 -15.25 -4.89
C THR A 443 -4.93 -14.34 -5.83
N LEU A 444 -3.99 -13.58 -5.28
CA LEU A 444 -3.03 -12.81 -6.07
C LEU A 444 -2.16 -13.73 -6.95
N ALA A 445 -1.90 -14.96 -6.51
CA ALA A 445 -1.25 -15.97 -7.35
C ALA A 445 -2.10 -16.34 -8.57
N ASP A 446 -3.41 -16.51 -8.40
CA ASP A 446 -4.34 -16.77 -9.51
C ASP A 446 -4.40 -15.61 -10.49
N LEU A 447 -4.41 -14.36 -9.99
CA LEU A 447 -4.32 -13.15 -10.81
C LEU A 447 -3.07 -13.16 -11.69
N LEU A 448 -1.90 -13.43 -11.11
CA LEU A 448 -0.62 -13.43 -11.82
C LEU A 448 -0.55 -14.53 -12.87
N ARG A 449 -1.05 -15.74 -12.56
CA ARG A 449 -1.14 -16.86 -13.52
C ARG A 449 -2.09 -16.51 -14.65
N PHE A 450 -3.27 -15.97 -14.33
CA PHE A 450 -4.26 -15.57 -15.33
C PHE A 450 -3.69 -14.49 -16.27
N ALA A 451 -2.99 -13.50 -15.72
CA ALA A 451 -2.29 -12.44 -16.46
C ALA A 451 -1.07 -12.94 -17.26
N SER A 452 -0.71 -14.22 -17.16
CA SER A 452 0.45 -14.83 -17.84
C SER A 452 1.77 -14.14 -17.51
N VAL A 453 1.93 -13.75 -16.24
CA VAL A 453 3.19 -13.19 -15.70
C VAL A 453 3.84 -14.10 -14.66
N ALA A 454 3.22 -15.25 -14.36
CA ALA A 454 3.64 -16.23 -13.36
C ALA A 454 3.72 -17.64 -13.96
#